data_AF-A0A0M0BR14-F1
#
_entry.id   AF-A0A0M0BR14-F1
#
_cell.length_a   1.000
_cell.length_b   1.000
_cell.length_c   1.000
_cell.angle_alpha   90.00
_cell.angle_beta   90.00
_cell.angle_gamma   90.00
#
_symmetry.space_group_name_H-M   'P 1'
#
loop_
_entity.id
_entity.type
_entity.pdbx_description
1 polymer ?
#
loop_
_entity_poly.entity_id
_entity_poly.type
_entity_poly.pdbx_seq_one_letter_code
_entity_poly.pdbx_strand_id
1 'polypeptide(L)' 'MHHMWGWGTWGMGWGMFLSLLALVLIGFAIYQAFYAPRGYRTRREDPLEIARRRYAEGEISREEHEELRRKLQE' A
#
# COMPACT_ATOMS: atom_id res chain seq x y z
N MET A 1 32.53 34.90 28.12
CA MET A 1 31.50 33.97 28.62
C MET A 1 30.55 33.66 27.49
N HIS A 2 30.47 32.38 27.13
CA HIS A 2 29.42 31.67 26.40
C HIS A 2 29.14 32.06 24.93
N HIS A 3 29.71 31.22 24.06
CA HIS A 3 29.39 31.08 22.64
C HIS A 3 27.92 30.65 22.46
N MET A 4 27.05 31.58 22.04
CA MET A 4 25.63 31.29 21.70
C MET A 4 25.34 31.45 20.20
N TRP A 5 26.35 31.25 19.33
CA TRP A 5 26.25 31.51 17.89
C TRP A 5 26.32 30.24 17.01
N GLY A 6 25.86 29.10 17.53
CA GLY A 6 25.89 27.82 16.78
C GLY A 6 24.52 27.21 16.45
N TRP A 7 23.44 27.61 17.12
CA TRP A 7 22.17 26.87 17.08
C TRP A 7 21.09 27.50 16.17
N GLY A 8 21.26 28.75 15.73
CA GLY A 8 20.30 29.41 14.83
C GLY A 8 20.40 28.96 13.37
N THR A 9 21.62 28.73 12.89
CA THR A 9 21.89 28.42 11.47
C THR A 9 21.55 26.97 11.12
N TRP A 10 21.75 26.04 12.05
CA TRP A 10 21.34 24.64 11.88
C TRP A 10 19.82 24.46 11.94
N GLY A 11 19.11 25.23 12.75
CA GLY A 11 17.65 25.16 12.83
C GLY A 11 16.92 25.74 11.61
N MET A 12 17.47 26.80 10.99
CA MET A 12 16.80 27.50 9.89
C MET A 12 16.85 26.72 8.57
N GLY A 13 17.98 26.06 8.26
CA GLY A 13 18.11 25.21 7.08
C GLY A 13 17.37 23.87 7.20
N TRP A 14 17.46 23.24 8.38
CA TRP A 14 16.74 21.99 8.65
C TRP A 14 15.23 22.19 8.76
N GLY A 15 14.75 23.31 9.31
CA GLY A 15 13.32 23.62 9.36
C GLY A 15 12.71 23.78 7.98
N MET A 16 13.40 24.44 7.05
CA MET A 16 12.95 24.55 5.66
C MET A 16 13.01 23.20 4.93
N PHE A 17 14.06 22.41 5.16
CA PHE A 17 14.18 21.08 4.57
C PHE A 17 13.09 20.12 5.06
N LEU A 18 12.82 20.08 6.37
CA LEU A 18 11.81 19.22 6.96
C LEU A 18 10.39 19.62 6.53
N SER A 19 10.11 20.91 6.40
CA SER A 19 8.81 21.38 5.91
C SER A 19 8.59 21.01 4.44
N LEU A 20 9.62 21.13 3.59
CA LEU A 20 9.55 20.66 2.21
C LEU A 20 9.38 19.13 2.13
N LEU A 21 10.11 18.37 2.93
CA LEU A 21 9.99 16.92 2.99
C LEU A 21 8.58 16.48 3.42
N ALA A 22 8.02 17.14 4.44
CA ALA A 22 6.65 16.91 4.88
C ALA A 22 5.63 17.21 3.77
N LEU A 23 5.81 18.30 3.03
CA LEU A 23 4.95 18.67 1.91
C LEU A 23 4.98 17.60 0.80
N VAL A 24 6.17 17.10 0.46
CA VAL A 24 6.35 16.04 -0.54
C VAL A 24 5.69 14.74 -0.08
N LEU A 25 5.87 14.34 1.18
CA LEU A 25 5.24 13.14 1.73
C LEU A 25 3.71 13.22 1.71
N ILE A 26 3.13 14.38 2.08
CA ILE A 26 1.69 14.60 2.04
C ILE A 26 1.18 14.55 0.60
N GLY A 27 1.85 15.25 -0.33
CA GLY A 27 1.49 15.23 -1.75
C GLY A 27 1.56 13.82 -2.34
N PHE A 28 2.60 13.05 -1.99
CA PHE A 28 2.75 11.65 -2.40
C PHE A 28 1.66 10.75 -1.81
N ALA A 29 1.29 10.94 -0.53
CA ALA A 29 0.20 10.17 0.10
C ALA A 29 -1.15 10.44 -0.58
N ILE A 30 -1.45 11.70 -0.90
CA ILE A 30 -2.67 12.09 -1.64
C ILE A 30 -2.62 11.51 -3.06
N TYR A 31 -1.50 11.64 -3.77
CA TYR A 31 -1.32 11.04 -5.09
C TYR A 31 -1.57 9.52 -5.04
N GLN A 32 -1.02 8.82 -4.05
CA GLN A 32 -1.26 7.38 -3.89
C GLN A 32 -2.72 7.06 -3.54
N ALA A 33 -3.42 7.91 -2.78
CA ALA A 33 -4.82 7.69 -2.44
C ALA A 33 -5.78 7.86 -3.63
N PHE A 34 -5.51 8.83 -4.51
CA PHE A 34 -6.43 9.20 -5.60
C PHE A 34 -5.99 8.71 -6.99
N TYR A 35 -4.69 8.62 -7.24
CA TYR A 35 -4.09 8.33 -8.55
C TYR A 35 -3.29 7.04 -8.60
N ALA A 36 -2.91 6.43 -7.46
CA ALA A 36 -2.38 5.08 -7.54
C ALA A 36 -3.45 4.20 -8.16
N PRO A 37 -3.14 3.47 -9.24
CA PRO A 37 -4.04 2.43 -9.71
C PRO A 37 -4.35 1.54 -8.50
N ARG A 38 -5.64 1.26 -8.27
CA ARG A 38 -6.14 0.41 -7.18
C ARG A 38 -5.55 -1.03 -7.19
N GLY A 39 -4.54 -1.30 -8.01
CA GLY A 39 -3.84 -2.57 -8.19
C GLY A 39 -2.81 -2.92 -7.12
N TYR A 40 -2.56 -2.06 -6.12
CA TYR A 40 -1.77 -2.42 -4.93
C TYR A 40 -2.60 -2.46 -3.64
N ARG A 41 -3.94 -2.57 -3.73
CA ARG A 41 -4.56 -3.50 -2.79
C ARG A 41 -3.90 -4.81 -3.11
N THR A 42 -3.11 -5.31 -2.16
CA THR A 42 -2.76 -6.72 -2.08
C THR A 42 -3.96 -7.50 -2.57
N ARG A 43 -3.93 -7.88 -3.85
CA ARG A 43 -4.73 -8.96 -4.37
C ARG A 43 -4.01 -10.14 -3.72
N ARG A 44 -4.23 -10.32 -2.40
CA ARG A 44 -4.61 -11.64 -1.92
C ARG A 44 -5.73 -11.98 -2.87
N GLU A 45 -5.37 -12.58 -4.00
CA GLU A 45 -6.33 -13.16 -4.91
C GLU A 45 -7.18 -13.99 -3.97
N ASP A 46 -8.40 -13.51 -3.77
CA ASP A 46 -9.33 -14.14 -2.86
C ASP A 46 -9.29 -15.61 -3.28
N PRO A 47 -9.02 -16.57 -2.40
CA PRO A 47 -8.89 -17.96 -2.82
C PRO A 47 -10.12 -18.43 -3.65
N LEU A 48 -11.27 -17.77 -3.45
CA LEU A 48 -12.47 -17.87 -4.29
C LEU A 48 -12.29 -17.36 -5.74
N GLU A 49 -11.59 -16.25 -5.93
CA GLU A 49 -11.23 -15.68 -7.24
C GLU A 49 -10.26 -16.60 -8.00
N ILE A 50 -9.27 -17.18 -7.32
CA ILE A 50 -8.35 -18.20 -7.90
C ILE A 50 -9.16 -19.44 -8.32
N ALA A 51 -9.99 -19.98 -7.42
CA ALA A 51 -10.77 -21.17 -7.69
C ALA A 51 -11.73 -20.95 -8.88
N ARG A 52 -12.39 -19.79 -8.95
CA ARG A 52 -13.29 -19.46 -10.07
C ARG A 52 -12.56 -19.37 -11.41
N ARG A 53 -11.36 -18.78 -11.42
CA ARG A 53 -10.54 -18.67 -12.63
C ARG A 53 -10.12 -20.05 -13.15
N ARG A 54 -9.61 -20.92 -12.28
CA ARG A 54 -9.21 -22.29 -12.68
C ARG A 54 -10.38 -23.15 -13.13
N TYR A 55 -11.56 -22.96 -12.53
CA TYR A 55 -12.78 -23.63 -12.99
C TYR A 55 -13.18 -23.17 -14.40
N ALA A 56 -13.07 -21.87 -14.70
CA ALA A 56 -13.34 -21.34 -16.03
C ALA A 56 -12.29 -21.76 -17.08
N GLU A 57 -11.04 -21.93 -16.66
CA GLU A 57 -9.95 -22.49 -17.48
C GLU A 57 -10.09 -24.02 -17.65
N GLY A 58 -10.97 -24.67 -16.89
CA GLY A 58 -11.20 -26.12 -16.93
C GLY A 58 -10.12 -26.95 -16.22
N GLU A 59 -9.26 -26.30 -15.42
CA GLU A 59 -8.17 -26.94 -14.68
C GLU A 59 -8.65 -27.68 -13.43
N ILE A 60 -9.85 -27.36 -12.91
CA ILE A 60 -10.45 -28.02 -11.75
C ILE A 60 -11.89 -28.47 -12.05
N SER A 61 -12.29 -29.59 -11.44
CA SER A 61 -13.66 -30.10 -11.56
C SER A 61 -14.65 -29.24 -10.75
N ARG A 62 -15.94 -29.41 -11.06
CA ARG A 62 -17.01 -28.77 -10.29
C ARG A 62 -17.00 -29.21 -8.81
N GLU A 63 -16.69 -30.48 -8.53
CA GLU A 63 -16.60 -30.98 -7.14
C GLU A 63 -15.46 -30.30 -6.37
N GLU A 64 -14.28 -30.17 -6.99
CA GLU A 64 -13.12 -29.51 -6.37
C GLU A 64 -13.41 -28.02 -6.09
N HIS A 65 -14.10 -27.35 -7.00
CA HIS A 65 -14.54 -25.97 -6.79
C HIS A 65 -15.55 -25.84 -5.64
N GLU A 66 -16.52 -26.75 -5.53
CA GLU A 66 -17.50 -26.75 -4.44
C GLU A 66 -16.84 -27.03 -3.07
N GLU A 67 -15.85 -27.92 -3.01
CA GLU A 67 -15.09 -28.21 -1.79
C GLU A 67 -14.25 -27.01 -1.34
N LEU A 68 -13.57 -26.34 -2.28
CA LEU A 68 -12.82 -25.10 -2.02
C LEU A 68 -13.72 -24.00 -1.46
N ARG A 69 -14.90 -23.79 -2.05
CA ARG A 69 -15.87 -22.80 -1.56
C ARG A 69 -16.33 -23.09 -0.13
N ARG A 70 -16.49 -24.37 0.22
CA ARG A 70 -16.92 -24.78 1.56
C ARG A 70 -15.83 -24.58 2.61
N LYS A 71 -14.59 -24.97 2.30
CA LYS A 71 -13.42 -24.79 3.19
C LYS A 71 -13.07 -23.33 3.45
N LEU A 72 -13.35 -22.45 2.49
CA LEU A 72 -13.07 -21.01 2.60
C LEU A 72 -14.17 -20.22 3.34
N GLN A 73 -15.32 -20.86 3.64
CA GLN A 73 -16.41 -20.27 4.40
C GLN A 73 -16.43 -20.72 5.88
N GLU A 74 -15.50 -21.59 6.28
CA GLU A 74 -15.28 -22.05 7.66
C GLU A 74 -14.20 -21.18 8.35
#